data_AF-A0A9X2AHZ1-F1
#
_entry.id   AF-A0A9X2AHZ1-F1
#
_cell.length_a   1.000
_cell.length_b   1.000
_cell.length_c   1.000
_cell.angle_alpha   90.00
_cell.angle_beta   90.00
_cell.angle_gamma   90.00
#
_symmetry.space_group_name_H-M   'P 1'
#
loop_
_entity.id
_entity.type
_entity.pdbx_description
1 polymer ?
#
loop_
_entity_poly.entity_id
_entity_poly.type
_entity_poly.pdbx_seq_one_letter_code
_entity_poly.pdbx_strand_id
1 'polypeptide(L)'
;MGNQTNLKEALYAYLDSAQFAHLGYALKKLGFHNESLKNDYLDKLYQKVYEKLREYKSLETIAWIVYSNIREEFVFKKASFVDESEGVDVITKYVINEIDAGYITATDISSYVFCPASYCIKKSFIDDEATIEAQIGTGFHEYSRLVYYTDASKRSLVFGGNVIGDQYYNKDNHYFFDDLRKSKIVYAGYDANSKKYFKSSKANFFGSPNYIFANENGQNYVVQEKFRNAKKRSNILRSSHKAQVVSYINFLDSIDALYGYIVYWYYVGEDDSKRIKECIVFKVEKSETDEEEIQSVFQDVSWINEGFDLEFDRDKLDAKKCVNCVVNRFCGHKTGRFTQVSIPYGKEYYGLI
;
A
#
# COMPACT_ATOMS: atom_id res chain seq x y z
N MET A 1 -9.37 -30.39 13.16
CA MET A 1 -9.04 -29.88 11.81
C MET A 1 -10.33 -29.95 11.00
N GLY A 2 -11.08 -28.86 10.92
CA GLY A 2 -12.35 -28.84 10.19
C GLY A 2 -12.07 -28.90 8.68
N ASN A 3 -12.83 -29.72 7.96
CA ASN A 3 -12.86 -29.72 6.50
C ASN A 3 -12.96 -28.27 6.02
N GLN A 4 -11.89 -27.73 5.43
CA GLN A 4 -12.03 -26.59 4.55
C GLN A 4 -12.80 -27.11 3.35
N THR A 5 -14.13 -27.06 3.42
CA THR A 5 -14.97 -27.09 2.23
C THR A 5 -14.32 -26.11 1.27
N ASN A 6 -13.94 -26.60 0.09
CA ASN A 6 -13.31 -25.81 -0.93
C ASN A 6 -14.20 -24.58 -1.15
N LEU A 7 -13.73 -23.40 -0.73
CA LEU A 7 -14.57 -22.18 -0.67
C LEU A 7 -15.16 -21.84 -2.06
N LYS A 8 -14.48 -22.31 -3.12
CA LYS A 8 -14.94 -22.31 -4.51
C LYS A 8 -16.18 -23.17 -4.75
N GLU A 9 -16.19 -24.39 -4.24
CA GLU A 9 -17.34 -25.29 -4.35
C GLU A 9 -18.54 -24.72 -3.60
N ALA A 10 -18.29 -24.05 -2.48
CA ALA A 10 -19.34 -23.30 -1.78
C ALA A 10 -19.88 -22.16 -2.66
N LEU A 11 -19.02 -21.34 -3.28
CA LEU A 11 -19.47 -20.30 -4.21
C LEU A 11 -20.36 -20.87 -5.32
N TYR A 12 -19.95 -21.96 -5.96
CA TYR A 12 -20.68 -22.53 -7.10
C TYR A 12 -21.95 -23.28 -6.69
N ALA A 13 -21.97 -23.89 -5.50
CA ALA A 13 -23.15 -24.61 -5.01
C ALA A 13 -24.33 -23.69 -4.67
N TYR A 14 -24.07 -22.40 -4.41
CA TYR A 14 -25.11 -21.44 -4.01
C TYR A 14 -25.53 -20.47 -5.12
N LEU A 15 -24.95 -20.55 -6.32
CA LEU A 15 -25.40 -19.78 -7.47
C LEU A 15 -26.34 -20.62 -8.33
N ASP A 16 -27.44 -20.03 -8.78
CA ASP A 16 -28.27 -20.68 -9.79
C ASP A 16 -27.55 -20.76 -11.16
N SER A 17 -28.06 -21.58 -12.06
CA SER A 17 -27.44 -21.80 -13.38
C SER A 17 -27.27 -20.51 -14.20
N ALA A 18 -28.18 -19.55 -14.06
CA ALA A 18 -28.10 -18.28 -14.79
C ALA A 18 -27.03 -17.36 -14.17
N GLN A 19 -26.97 -17.27 -12.84
CA GLN A 19 -25.95 -16.52 -12.11
C GLN A 19 -24.55 -17.09 -12.37
N PHE A 20 -24.41 -18.41 -12.36
CA PHE A 20 -23.14 -19.08 -12.65
C PHE A 20 -22.68 -18.81 -14.09
N ALA A 21 -23.59 -18.94 -15.07
CA ALA A 21 -23.30 -18.62 -16.47
C ALA A 21 -22.91 -17.14 -16.64
N HIS A 22 -23.63 -16.22 -15.98
CA HIS A 22 -23.32 -14.80 -16.00
C HIS A 22 -21.96 -14.49 -15.34
N LEU A 23 -21.62 -15.14 -14.22
CA LEU A 23 -20.33 -14.99 -13.56
C LEU A 23 -19.18 -15.37 -14.50
N GLY A 24 -19.30 -16.52 -15.17
CA GLY A 24 -18.32 -16.97 -16.17
C GLY A 24 -18.20 -15.99 -17.34
N TYR A 25 -19.34 -15.51 -17.86
CA TYR A 25 -19.38 -14.49 -18.91
C TYR A 25 -18.70 -13.17 -18.49
N ALA A 26 -19.06 -12.65 -17.31
CA ALA A 26 -18.52 -11.40 -16.76
C ALA A 26 -17.00 -11.48 -16.58
N LEU A 27 -16.48 -12.56 -15.97
CA LEU A 27 -15.03 -12.75 -15.79
C LEU A 27 -14.28 -12.83 -17.12
N LYS A 28 -14.84 -13.55 -18.10
CA LYS A 28 -14.26 -13.61 -19.45
C LYS A 28 -14.22 -12.23 -20.10
N LYS A 29 -15.31 -11.45 -19.99
CA LYS A 29 -15.38 -10.09 -20.54
C LYS A 29 -14.43 -9.12 -19.84
N LEU A 30 -14.24 -9.28 -18.53
CA LEU A 30 -13.25 -8.54 -17.75
C LEU A 30 -11.79 -8.87 -18.14
N GLY A 31 -11.56 -9.95 -18.90
CA GLY A 31 -10.26 -10.32 -19.46
C GLY A 31 -9.61 -11.56 -18.82
N PHE A 32 -10.28 -12.26 -17.89
CA PHE A 32 -9.74 -13.48 -17.27
C PHE A 32 -9.80 -14.67 -18.24
N HIS A 33 -8.73 -14.88 -19.00
CA HIS A 33 -8.57 -16.03 -19.90
C HIS A 33 -7.74 -17.18 -19.31
N ASN A 34 -6.85 -16.87 -18.36
CA ASN A 34 -6.08 -17.89 -17.65
C ASN A 34 -6.93 -18.48 -16.52
N GLU A 35 -7.28 -19.76 -16.64
CA GLU A 35 -8.13 -20.46 -15.66
C GLU A 35 -7.52 -20.51 -14.26
N SER A 36 -6.21 -20.72 -14.14
CA SER A 36 -5.53 -20.78 -12.84
C SER A 36 -5.62 -19.43 -12.12
N LEU A 37 -5.28 -18.34 -12.82
CA LEU A 37 -5.32 -16.99 -12.26
C LEU A 37 -6.76 -16.55 -11.94
N LYS A 38 -7.72 -16.85 -12.82
CA LYS A 38 -9.15 -16.61 -12.59
C LYS A 38 -9.63 -17.30 -11.32
N ASN A 39 -9.27 -18.57 -11.14
CA ASN A 39 -9.69 -19.37 -10.00
C ASN A 39 -9.06 -18.83 -8.70
N ASP A 40 -7.75 -18.56 -8.69
CA ASP A 40 -7.09 -17.99 -7.51
C ASP A 40 -7.69 -16.63 -7.14
N TYR A 41 -7.98 -15.77 -8.13
CA TYR A 41 -8.66 -14.50 -7.89
C TYR A 41 -10.03 -14.66 -7.22
N LEU A 42 -10.87 -15.58 -7.73
CA LEU A 42 -12.18 -15.87 -7.15
C LEU A 42 -12.06 -16.40 -5.72
N ASP A 43 -11.11 -17.31 -5.47
CA ASP A 43 -10.90 -17.89 -4.15
C ASP A 43 -10.48 -16.82 -3.14
N LYS A 44 -9.56 -15.92 -3.50
CA LYS A 44 -9.17 -14.79 -2.64
C LYS A 44 -10.31 -13.80 -2.42
N LEU A 45 -11.14 -13.55 -3.44
CA LEU A 45 -12.31 -12.68 -3.31
C LEU A 45 -13.34 -13.29 -2.37
N TYR A 46 -13.66 -14.57 -2.54
CA TYR A 46 -14.58 -15.28 -1.65
C TYR A 46 -14.07 -15.29 -0.21
N GLN A 47 -12.79 -15.66 -0.01
CA GLN A 47 -12.17 -15.68 1.31
C GLN A 47 -12.28 -14.31 1.99
N LYS A 48 -11.99 -13.21 1.27
CA LYS A 48 -12.11 -11.84 1.80
C LYS A 48 -13.53 -11.53 2.28
N VAL A 49 -14.55 -11.87 1.48
CA VAL A 49 -15.96 -11.61 1.83
C VAL A 49 -16.40 -12.52 2.99
N TYR A 50 -16.00 -13.79 2.95
CA TYR A 50 -16.29 -14.77 3.98
C TYR A 50 -15.71 -14.37 5.33
N GLU A 51 -14.42 -14.01 5.41
CA GLU A 51 -13.78 -13.58 6.65
C GLU A 51 -14.45 -12.35 7.26
N LYS A 52 -15.00 -11.45 6.43
CA LYS A 52 -15.71 -10.25 6.88
C LYS A 52 -17.12 -10.56 7.40
N LEU A 53 -17.81 -11.57 6.86
CA LEU A 53 -19.26 -11.73 7.02
C LEU A 53 -19.71 -13.06 7.62
N ARG A 54 -18.83 -14.06 7.79
CA ARG A 54 -19.18 -15.42 8.23
C ARG A 54 -19.90 -15.49 9.58
N GLU A 55 -19.73 -14.49 10.44
CA GLU A 55 -20.39 -14.43 11.75
C GLU A 55 -21.83 -13.90 11.66
N TYR A 56 -22.21 -13.28 10.53
CA TYR A 56 -23.45 -12.51 10.41
C TYR A 56 -24.31 -12.92 9.20
N LYS A 57 -23.77 -13.72 8.27
CA LYS A 57 -24.39 -14.03 6.97
C LYS A 57 -24.26 -15.51 6.63
N SER A 58 -25.27 -16.05 5.94
CA SER A 58 -25.23 -17.40 5.37
C SER A 58 -24.20 -17.50 4.24
N LEU A 59 -23.74 -18.71 3.94
CA LEU A 59 -22.85 -18.97 2.80
C LEU A 59 -23.47 -18.56 1.47
N GLU A 60 -24.79 -18.75 1.32
CA GLU A 60 -25.55 -18.29 0.16
C GLU A 60 -25.49 -16.76 0.00
N THR A 61 -25.70 -16.02 1.10
CA THR A 61 -25.59 -14.55 1.06
C THR A 61 -24.17 -14.11 0.71
N ILE A 62 -23.15 -14.81 1.22
CA ILE A 62 -21.73 -14.53 0.92
C ILE A 62 -21.45 -14.79 -0.58
N ALA A 63 -21.93 -15.91 -1.12
CA ALA A 63 -21.80 -16.24 -2.54
C ALA A 63 -22.47 -15.17 -3.42
N TRP A 64 -23.67 -14.74 -3.06
CA TRP A 64 -24.39 -13.66 -3.75
C TRP A 64 -23.61 -12.34 -3.71
N ILE A 65 -23.00 -11.96 -2.58
CA ILE A 65 -22.17 -10.75 -2.49
C ILE A 65 -20.94 -10.83 -3.40
N VAL A 66 -20.27 -11.98 -3.45
CA VAL A 66 -19.12 -12.19 -4.35
C VAL A 66 -19.56 -12.04 -5.81
N TYR A 67 -20.67 -12.68 -6.20
CA TYR A 67 -21.26 -12.52 -7.53
C TYR A 67 -21.61 -11.06 -7.84
N SER A 68 -22.29 -10.37 -6.92
CA SER A 68 -22.68 -8.97 -7.07
C SER A 68 -21.47 -8.06 -7.26
N ASN A 69 -20.37 -8.26 -6.52
CA ASN A 69 -19.13 -7.49 -6.70
C ASN A 69 -18.57 -7.62 -8.14
N ILE A 70 -18.55 -8.84 -8.70
CA ILE A 70 -18.07 -9.06 -10.07
C ILE A 70 -19.04 -8.46 -11.09
N ARG A 71 -20.35 -8.62 -10.88
CA ARG A 71 -21.38 -8.03 -11.73
C ARG A 71 -21.30 -6.50 -11.73
N GLU A 72 -21.13 -5.87 -10.58
CA GLU A 72 -20.97 -4.42 -10.47
C GLU A 72 -19.73 -3.93 -11.23
N GLU A 73 -18.60 -4.62 -11.10
CA GLU A 73 -17.39 -4.26 -11.85
C GLU A 73 -17.62 -4.36 -13.38
N PHE A 74 -18.28 -5.44 -13.83
CA PHE A 74 -18.64 -5.61 -15.23
C PHE A 74 -19.59 -4.50 -15.72
N VAL A 75 -20.62 -4.16 -14.94
CA VAL A 75 -21.57 -3.09 -15.28
C VAL A 75 -20.88 -1.73 -15.30
N PHE A 76 -20.05 -1.43 -14.31
CA PHE A 76 -19.27 -0.20 -14.23
C PHE A 76 -18.46 0.00 -15.50
N LYS A 77 -17.64 -0.99 -15.87
CA LYS A 77 -16.85 -0.90 -17.09
C LYS A 77 -17.74 -0.78 -18.32
N LYS A 78 -18.85 -1.53 -18.41
CA LYS A 78 -19.72 -1.51 -19.60
C LYS A 78 -20.33 -0.13 -19.79
N ALA A 79 -20.80 0.51 -18.72
CA ALA A 79 -21.29 1.88 -18.77
C ALA A 79 -20.19 2.86 -19.19
N SER A 80 -18.98 2.71 -18.66
CA SER A 80 -17.84 3.55 -19.04
C SER A 80 -17.43 3.49 -20.50
N PHE A 81 -17.79 2.42 -21.24
CA PHE A 81 -17.50 2.26 -22.69
C PHE A 81 -18.67 2.65 -23.62
N VAL A 82 -19.89 2.82 -23.11
CA VAL A 82 -21.10 3.05 -23.92
C VAL A 82 -21.59 4.50 -23.87
N ASP A 83 -21.14 5.30 -22.90
CA ASP A 83 -21.58 6.67 -22.70
C ASP A 83 -20.87 7.68 -23.63
N GLU A 84 -21.02 7.47 -24.94
CA GLU A 84 -20.54 8.40 -25.98
C GLU A 84 -21.44 9.65 -26.10
N SER A 85 -22.65 9.63 -25.52
CA SER A 85 -23.65 10.69 -25.68
C SER A 85 -23.33 12.02 -24.99
N GLU A 86 -22.42 12.03 -24.02
CA GLU A 86 -21.90 13.26 -23.37
C GLU A 86 -20.47 13.64 -23.83
N GLY A 87 -19.85 12.87 -24.74
CA GLY A 87 -18.49 13.13 -25.22
C GLY A 87 -17.37 13.01 -24.17
N VAL A 88 -17.70 12.54 -22.96
CA VAL A 88 -16.77 12.36 -21.83
C VAL A 88 -17.07 11.02 -21.16
N ASP A 89 -16.23 10.01 -21.41
CA ASP A 89 -16.29 8.74 -20.68
C ASP A 89 -16.34 9.02 -19.16
N VAL A 90 -17.13 8.28 -18.40
CA VAL A 90 -17.17 8.38 -16.93
C VAL A 90 -15.75 8.30 -16.33
N ILE A 91 -14.84 7.53 -16.96
CA ILE A 91 -13.44 7.44 -16.57
C ILE A 91 -12.66 8.74 -16.88
N THR A 92 -12.94 9.42 -17.99
CA THR A 92 -12.33 10.73 -18.29
C THR A 92 -12.77 11.85 -17.34
N LYS A 93 -13.92 11.73 -16.66
CA LYS A 93 -14.30 12.65 -15.56
C LYS A 93 -13.35 12.55 -14.35
N TYR A 94 -12.61 11.44 -14.22
CA TYR A 94 -11.58 11.24 -13.18
C TYR A 94 -10.17 11.55 -13.67
N VAL A 95 -9.95 11.84 -14.95
CA VAL A 95 -8.61 12.15 -15.45
C VAL A 95 -8.25 13.59 -15.06
N ILE A 96 -6.97 13.80 -14.79
CA ILE A 96 -6.26 15.07 -14.49
C ILE A 96 -5.92 15.22 -12.99
N ASN A 97 -4.79 14.65 -12.60
CA ASN A 97 -3.81 15.49 -11.91
C ASN A 97 -2.90 16.07 -13.01
N GLU A 98 -2.50 17.33 -12.90
CA GLU A 98 -1.29 17.76 -13.61
C GLU A 98 -0.18 16.80 -13.17
N ILE A 99 0.33 16.02 -14.12
CA ILE A 99 1.49 15.18 -13.88
C ILE A 99 2.65 16.16 -13.69
N ASP A 100 2.96 16.49 -12.43
CA ASP A 100 4.17 17.24 -12.12
C ASP A 100 5.36 16.33 -12.44
N ALA A 101 5.81 16.41 -13.69
CA ALA A 101 6.96 15.69 -14.22
C ALA A 101 8.28 16.13 -13.53
N GLY A 102 8.23 17.15 -12.66
CA GLY A 102 9.42 17.73 -12.07
C GLY A 102 10.07 16.89 -10.99
N TYR A 103 9.32 16.10 -10.21
CA TYR A 103 9.86 15.43 -9.02
C TYR A 103 9.26 14.05 -8.72
N ILE A 104 10.14 13.12 -8.34
CA ILE A 104 9.79 11.79 -7.84
C ILE A 104 9.87 11.80 -6.32
N THR A 105 8.84 11.28 -5.65
CA THR A 105 8.84 11.15 -4.19
C THR A 105 9.21 9.74 -3.73
N ALA A 106 9.67 9.60 -2.48
CA ALA A 106 9.82 8.27 -1.87
C ALA A 106 8.50 7.46 -1.85
N THR A 107 7.36 8.15 -1.83
CA THR A 107 6.03 7.54 -1.92
C THR A 107 5.73 7.03 -3.33
N ASP A 108 6.19 7.72 -4.37
CA ASP A 108 6.08 7.24 -5.76
C ASP A 108 6.87 5.95 -5.93
N ILE A 109 8.13 5.94 -5.48
CA ILE A 109 9.00 4.75 -5.46
C ILE A 109 8.33 3.59 -4.70
N SER A 110 7.87 3.84 -3.47
CA SER A 110 7.15 2.83 -2.68
C SER A 110 5.89 2.32 -3.38
N SER A 111 5.15 3.18 -4.08
CA SER A 111 3.90 2.83 -4.76
C SER A 111 4.17 2.00 -6.01
N TYR A 112 5.19 2.37 -6.78
CA TYR A 112 5.63 1.62 -7.95
C TYR A 112 6.12 0.21 -7.57
N VAL A 113 7.01 0.10 -6.56
CA VAL A 113 7.49 -1.20 -6.04
C VAL A 113 6.34 -2.04 -5.47
N PHE A 114 5.31 -1.41 -4.92
CA PHE A 114 4.13 -2.14 -4.45
C PHE A 114 3.36 -2.79 -5.61
N CYS A 115 3.08 -2.01 -6.66
CA CYS A 115 2.47 -2.47 -7.91
C CYS A 115 2.53 -1.36 -8.98
N PRO A 116 3.27 -1.54 -10.10
CA PRO A 116 3.36 -0.53 -11.16
C PRO A 116 2.01 -0.14 -11.76
N ALA A 117 1.13 -1.11 -12.03
CA ALA A 117 -0.21 -0.82 -12.55
C ALA A 117 -1.04 0.03 -11.58
N SER A 118 -0.97 -0.24 -10.27
CA SER A 118 -1.68 0.58 -9.28
C SER A 118 -1.09 2.00 -9.18
N TYR A 119 0.22 2.15 -9.37
CA TYR A 119 0.87 3.46 -9.42
C TYR A 119 0.37 4.27 -10.61
N CYS A 120 0.38 3.69 -11.81
CA CYS A 120 -0.09 4.33 -13.03
C CYS A 120 -1.55 4.79 -12.93
N ILE A 121 -2.43 3.91 -12.44
CA ILE A 121 -3.86 4.23 -12.25
C ILE A 121 -4.01 5.44 -11.32
N LYS A 122 -3.32 5.46 -10.17
CA LYS A 122 -3.39 6.59 -9.22
C LYS A 122 -2.80 7.90 -9.74
N LYS A 123 -1.83 7.82 -10.66
CA LYS A 123 -1.31 9.01 -11.36
C LYS A 123 -2.24 9.49 -12.47
N SER A 124 -3.08 8.60 -13.00
CA SER A 124 -3.96 8.89 -14.14
C SER A 124 -5.35 9.35 -13.73
N PHE A 125 -5.83 8.92 -12.55
CA PHE A 125 -7.15 9.26 -12.04
C PHE A 125 -7.07 9.98 -10.70
N ILE A 126 -7.96 10.94 -10.50
CA ILE A 126 -8.30 11.52 -9.20
C ILE A 126 -8.99 10.43 -8.40
N ASP A 127 -8.25 9.80 -7.50
CA ASP A 127 -8.78 8.85 -6.52
C ASP A 127 -8.60 9.45 -5.12
N ASP A 128 -9.69 10.00 -4.59
CA ASP A 128 -9.73 10.64 -3.27
C ASP A 128 -9.90 9.63 -2.12
N GLU A 129 -10.10 8.34 -2.41
CA GLU A 129 -10.38 7.35 -1.37
C GLU A 129 -9.10 6.72 -0.82
N ALA A 130 -8.46 7.43 0.12
CA ALA A 130 -7.48 6.82 1.01
C ALA A 130 -8.07 5.59 1.71
N THR A 131 -7.32 4.48 1.76
CA THR A 131 -7.78 3.29 2.49
C THR A 131 -8.08 3.65 3.95
N ILE A 132 -9.06 3.00 4.58
CA ILE A 132 -9.35 3.17 6.03
C ILE A 132 -8.07 2.99 6.87
N GLU A 133 -7.20 2.04 6.49
CA GLU A 133 -5.92 1.80 7.18
C GLU A 133 -4.95 2.98 7.04
N ALA A 134 -4.95 3.67 5.89
CA ALA A 134 -4.16 4.87 5.67
C ALA A 134 -4.70 6.07 6.47
N GLN A 135 -6.02 6.27 6.51
CA GLN A 135 -6.64 7.33 7.32
C GLN A 135 -6.35 7.14 8.82
N ILE A 136 -6.50 5.92 9.33
CA ILE A 136 -6.14 5.57 10.71
C ILE A 136 -4.64 5.81 10.96
N GLY A 137 -3.79 5.43 10.00
CA GLY A 137 -2.36 5.64 10.08
C GLY A 137 -1.99 7.10 10.23
N THR A 138 -2.61 8.00 9.46
CA THR A 138 -2.41 9.45 9.57
C THR A 138 -2.72 9.95 10.99
N GLY A 139 -3.87 9.58 11.55
CA GLY A 139 -4.22 9.97 12.93
C GLY A 139 -3.24 9.42 13.97
N PHE A 140 -2.66 8.25 13.73
CA PHE A 140 -1.64 7.72 14.65
C PHE A 140 -0.29 8.42 14.58
N HIS A 141 0.08 8.93 13.41
CA HIS A 141 1.34 9.65 13.24
C HIS A 141 1.34 10.99 14.00
N GLU A 142 0.19 11.65 14.13
CA GLU A 142 0.05 12.93 14.84
C GLU A 142 0.49 12.86 16.31
N TYR A 143 0.45 11.67 16.93
CA TYR A 143 0.92 11.48 18.30
C TYR A 143 2.45 11.58 18.48
N SER A 144 3.24 11.58 17.39
CA SER A 144 4.70 11.76 17.43
C SER A 144 5.43 10.93 18.50
N ARG A 145 5.06 9.65 18.62
CA ARG A 145 5.36 8.84 19.82
C ARG A 145 6.84 8.60 20.09
N LEU A 146 7.67 8.57 19.05
CA LEU A 146 9.09 8.29 19.19
C LEU A 146 9.86 9.43 19.87
N VAL A 147 9.33 10.67 19.83
CA VAL A 147 9.94 11.84 20.48
C VAL A 147 10.04 11.65 22.00
N TYR A 148 9.13 10.88 22.61
CA TYR A 148 9.15 10.62 24.06
C TYR A 148 10.25 9.65 24.49
N TYR A 149 10.84 8.88 23.57
CA TYR A 149 11.90 7.93 23.90
C TYR A 149 13.29 8.58 23.93
N THR A 150 13.50 9.69 23.20
CA THR A 150 14.79 10.40 23.19
C THR A 150 15.03 11.24 24.45
N ASP A 151 13.98 11.64 25.16
CA ASP A 151 14.06 12.50 26.34
C ASP A 151 13.66 11.74 27.61
N ALA A 152 14.65 11.41 28.45
CA ALA A 152 14.44 10.67 29.69
C ALA A 152 13.43 11.34 30.63
N SER A 153 13.34 12.67 30.62
CA SER A 153 12.38 13.42 31.45
C SER A 153 10.93 13.29 30.99
N LYS A 154 10.73 12.92 29.72
CA LYS A 154 9.41 12.76 29.10
C LYS A 154 8.91 11.31 29.09
N ARG A 155 9.76 10.34 29.42
CA ARG A 155 9.42 8.90 29.42
C ARG A 155 8.33 8.52 30.43
N SER A 156 8.14 9.33 31.48
CA SER A 156 7.09 9.16 32.50
C SER A 156 5.77 9.88 32.18
N LEU A 157 5.66 10.58 31.04
CA LEU A 157 4.42 11.26 30.66
C LEU A 157 3.37 10.25 30.18
N VAL A 158 2.20 10.30 30.82
CA VAL A 158 1.03 9.49 30.51
C VAL A 158 0.17 10.25 29.51
N PHE A 159 0.09 9.79 28.27
CA PHE A 159 -0.92 10.27 27.31
C PHE A 159 -2.13 9.33 27.36
N GLY A 160 -3.27 9.83 27.84
CA GLY A 160 -4.54 9.08 27.82
C GLY A 160 -4.52 7.75 28.59
N GLY A 161 -3.77 7.65 29.69
CA GLY A 161 -3.70 6.46 30.54
C GLY A 161 -2.66 5.41 30.15
N ASN A 162 -1.89 5.59 29.07
CA ASN A 162 -0.78 4.69 28.72
C ASN A 162 0.57 5.34 29.04
N VAL A 163 1.35 4.71 29.91
CA VAL A 163 2.77 5.06 30.13
C VAL A 163 3.52 4.71 28.84
N ILE A 164 4.00 5.73 28.11
CA ILE A 164 4.74 5.50 26.85
C ILE A 164 6.12 4.87 27.13
N GLY A 165 6.62 4.92 28.37
CA GLY A 165 7.87 4.26 28.77
C GLY A 165 7.83 2.74 28.65
N ASP A 166 8.71 2.20 27.79
CA ASP A 166 9.11 0.80 27.63
C ASP A 166 8.03 -0.26 27.33
N GLN A 167 6.74 0.10 27.25
CA GLN A 167 5.65 -0.84 27.00
C GLN A 167 5.80 -1.68 25.72
N TYR A 168 6.53 -1.18 24.72
CA TYR A 168 6.78 -1.88 23.46
C TYR A 168 8.22 -2.38 23.33
N TYR A 169 9.09 -2.10 24.30
CA TYR A 169 10.46 -2.59 24.34
C TYR A 169 10.44 -4.10 24.64
N ASN A 170 11.10 -4.87 23.79
CA ASN A 170 11.28 -6.30 23.99
C ASN A 170 12.59 -6.76 23.36
N LYS A 171 12.93 -8.03 23.58
CA LYS A 171 14.17 -8.63 23.07
C LYS A 171 14.34 -8.53 21.53
N ASP A 172 13.26 -8.45 20.77
CA ASP A 172 13.32 -8.46 19.30
C ASP A 172 13.52 -7.04 18.73
N ASN A 173 13.22 -5.99 19.50
CA ASN A 173 13.34 -4.59 19.07
C ASN A 173 14.24 -3.72 19.98
N HIS A 174 14.96 -4.34 20.91
CA HIS A 174 15.76 -3.62 21.90
C HIS A 174 16.82 -2.71 21.27
N TYR A 175 17.55 -3.18 20.24
CA TYR A 175 18.56 -2.39 19.55
C TYR A 175 18.02 -1.06 19.02
N PHE A 176 16.81 -1.06 18.45
CA PHE A 176 16.17 0.17 17.96
C PHE A 176 15.89 1.16 19.09
N PHE A 177 15.31 0.68 20.18
CA PHE A 177 14.99 1.55 21.32
C PHE A 177 16.24 2.03 22.05
N ASP A 178 17.28 1.20 22.15
CA ASP A 178 18.55 1.60 22.76
C ASP A 178 19.25 2.68 21.94
N ASP A 179 19.26 2.54 20.62
CA ASP A 179 19.75 3.56 19.68
C ASP A 179 18.93 4.86 19.80
N LEU A 180 17.60 4.75 19.80
CA LEU A 180 16.70 5.90 19.98
C LEU A 180 16.92 6.62 21.30
N ARG A 181 17.12 5.90 22.42
CA ARG A 181 17.34 6.48 23.75
C ARG A 181 18.66 7.25 23.87
N LYS A 182 19.64 6.90 23.03
CA LYS A 182 20.97 7.55 22.96
C LYS A 182 21.04 8.65 21.89
N SER A 183 19.98 8.78 21.10
CA SER A 183 19.94 9.67 19.95
C SER A 183 19.29 11.00 20.28
N LYS A 184 19.64 12.02 19.48
CA LYS A 184 18.99 13.32 19.47
C LYS A 184 18.05 13.42 18.28
N ILE A 185 16.89 14.02 18.48
CA ILE A 185 15.97 14.29 17.38
C ILE A 185 16.52 15.43 16.53
N VAL A 186 16.67 15.19 15.23
CA VAL A 186 17.06 16.19 14.23
C VAL A 186 15.81 16.72 13.53
N TYR A 187 14.84 15.84 13.30
CA TYR A 187 13.60 16.16 12.60
C TYR A 187 12.44 15.27 13.05
N ALA A 188 11.24 15.85 13.12
CA ALA A 188 9.97 15.16 13.32
C ALA A 188 8.94 15.72 12.33
N GLY A 189 8.50 14.92 11.36
CA GLY A 189 7.69 15.41 10.24
C GLY A 189 6.25 15.80 10.57
N TYR A 190 5.80 15.53 11.79
CA TYR A 190 4.46 15.90 12.29
C TYR A 190 4.48 17.09 13.26
N ASP A 191 5.64 17.73 13.46
CA ASP A 191 5.70 19.03 14.12
C ASP A 191 5.25 20.13 13.15
N ALA A 192 4.26 20.93 13.57
CA ALA A 192 3.65 21.99 12.76
C ALA A 192 4.66 23.05 12.29
N ASN A 193 5.79 23.21 13.00
CA ASN A 193 6.84 24.17 12.66
C ASN A 193 8.00 23.54 11.85
N SER A 194 7.94 22.25 11.55
CA SER A 194 9.01 21.54 10.85
C SER A 194 8.96 21.72 9.34
N LYS A 195 10.14 21.60 8.69
CA LYS A 195 10.25 21.55 7.23
C LYS A 195 9.44 20.36 6.70
N LYS A 196 8.46 20.56 5.81
CA LYS A 196 7.56 19.47 5.39
C LYS A 196 8.23 18.35 4.57
N TYR A 197 9.32 18.65 3.87
CA TYR A 197 10.02 17.70 3.00
C TYR A 197 11.48 18.10 2.80
N PHE A 198 12.29 17.13 2.38
CA PHE A 198 13.70 17.28 2.00
C PHE A 198 13.82 17.12 0.49
N LYS A 199 14.69 17.94 -0.11
CA LYS A 199 15.00 17.92 -1.54
C LYS A 199 16.39 17.32 -1.72
N SER A 200 16.53 16.42 -2.68
CA SER A 200 17.84 15.99 -3.14
C SER A 200 18.54 17.11 -3.90
N SER A 201 19.84 17.31 -3.66
CA SER A 201 20.65 18.19 -4.52
C SER A 201 21.12 17.48 -5.80
N LYS A 202 21.06 16.15 -5.84
CA LYS A 202 21.63 15.30 -6.89
C LYS A 202 20.60 14.77 -7.88
N ALA A 203 19.33 14.72 -7.48
CA ALA A 203 18.25 14.18 -8.29
C ALA A 203 16.98 15.04 -8.15
N ASN A 204 16.06 14.87 -9.09
CA ASN A 204 14.70 15.40 -8.99
C ASN A 204 13.87 14.57 -8.00
N PHE A 205 14.30 14.57 -6.73
CA PHE A 205 13.73 13.73 -5.69
C PHE A 205 13.31 14.52 -4.45
N PHE A 206 12.15 14.17 -3.90
CA PHE A 206 11.69 14.63 -2.59
C PHE A 206 11.40 13.48 -1.64
N GLY A 207 11.65 13.72 -0.35
CA GLY A 207 11.28 12.78 0.70
C GLY A 207 10.82 13.47 1.98
N SER A 208 9.94 12.80 2.71
CA SER A 208 9.45 13.24 4.01
C SER A 208 9.51 12.04 4.97
N PRO A 209 10.70 11.70 5.50
CA PRO A 209 10.81 10.67 6.53
C PRO A 209 9.98 11.06 7.75
N ASN A 210 9.48 10.12 8.54
CA ASN A 210 8.71 10.52 9.73
C ASN A 210 9.61 11.16 10.80
N TYR A 211 10.83 10.64 10.95
CA TYR A 211 11.84 11.22 11.83
C TYR A 211 13.23 11.11 11.22
N ILE A 212 14.10 12.03 11.67
CA ILE A 212 15.54 11.92 11.53
C ILE A 212 16.12 12.04 12.94
N PHE A 213 16.99 11.12 13.30
CA PHE A 213 17.71 11.12 14.56
C PHE A 213 19.22 11.13 14.28
N ALA A 214 19.99 11.74 15.18
CA ALA A 214 21.44 11.65 15.21
C ALA A 214 21.84 10.76 16.40
N ASN A 215 22.58 9.69 16.13
CA ASN A 215 23.04 8.75 17.17
C ASN A 215 24.11 9.36 18.09
N GLU A 216 24.62 8.58 19.04
CA GLU A 216 25.64 9.02 19.99
C GLU A 216 26.97 9.46 19.32
N ASN A 217 27.22 9.01 18.10
CA ASN A 217 28.37 9.39 17.27
C ASN A 217 28.08 10.60 16.35
N GLY A 218 26.88 11.19 16.43
CA GLY A 218 26.45 12.29 15.57
C GLY A 218 26.05 11.88 14.15
N GLN A 219 25.90 10.58 13.89
CA GLN A 219 25.53 10.06 12.58
C GLN A 219 24.01 10.02 12.44
N ASN A 220 23.50 10.48 11.29
CA ASN A 220 22.07 10.52 11.05
C ASN A 220 21.51 9.15 10.64
N TYR A 221 20.28 8.89 11.05
CA TYR A 221 19.45 7.79 10.55
C TYR A 221 17.99 8.22 10.45
N VAL A 222 17.27 7.61 9.50
CA VAL A 222 15.86 7.93 9.25
C VAL A 222 14.95 6.89 9.90
N VAL A 223 13.74 7.30 10.30
CA VAL A 223 12.71 6.37 10.79
C VAL A 223 11.42 6.57 10.02
N GLN A 224 10.86 5.47 9.55
CA GLN A 224 9.56 5.41 8.89
C GLN A 224 8.62 4.51 9.71
N GLU A 225 7.56 5.09 10.26
CA GLU A 225 6.50 4.37 10.93
C GLU A 225 5.46 3.89 9.92
N LYS A 226 4.85 2.73 10.19
CA LYS A 226 3.68 2.19 9.49
C LYS A 226 2.71 1.59 10.50
N PHE A 227 1.45 2.03 10.44
CA PHE A 227 0.39 1.53 11.31
C PHE A 227 -0.41 0.45 10.60
N ARG A 228 -0.55 -0.71 11.24
CA ARG A 228 -1.16 -1.90 10.64
C ARG A 228 -2.16 -2.52 11.59
N ASN A 229 -3.24 -3.06 11.07
CA ASN A 229 -4.17 -3.82 11.89
C ASN A 229 -3.49 -5.11 12.40
N ALA A 230 -3.56 -5.40 13.71
CA ALA A 230 -2.95 -6.59 14.31
C ALA A 230 -3.51 -7.91 13.75
N LYS A 231 -4.74 -7.93 13.22
CA LYS A 231 -5.30 -9.10 12.51
C LYS A 231 -4.51 -9.43 11.23
N LYS A 232 -3.80 -8.46 10.66
CA LYS A 232 -2.93 -8.60 9.46
C LYS A 232 -1.43 -8.63 9.83
N ARG A 233 -1.10 -9.09 11.04
CA ARG A 233 0.27 -9.17 11.54
C ARG A 233 1.15 -10.00 10.61
N SER A 234 2.36 -9.53 10.40
CA SER A 234 3.37 -10.21 9.61
C SER A 234 4.74 -9.70 10.01
N ASN A 235 5.64 -10.61 10.35
CA ASN A 235 7.02 -10.30 10.71
C ASN A 235 7.91 -10.13 9.47
N ILE A 236 7.30 -9.89 8.31
CA ILE A 236 8.00 -9.75 7.02
C ILE A 236 8.00 -8.27 6.64
N LEU A 237 9.20 -7.76 6.36
CA LEU A 237 9.37 -6.43 5.80
C LEU A 237 8.79 -6.39 4.39
N ARG A 238 7.96 -5.38 4.09
CA ARG A 238 7.41 -5.20 2.74
C ARG A 238 8.45 -4.51 1.88
N SER A 239 8.70 -5.04 0.69
CA SER A 239 9.65 -4.46 -0.28
C SER A 239 9.36 -2.98 -0.55
N SER A 240 8.09 -2.60 -0.72
CA SER A 240 7.71 -1.19 -0.92
C SER A 240 8.10 -0.28 0.25
N HIS A 241 7.98 -0.76 1.48
CA HIS A 241 8.37 0.01 2.66
C HIS A 241 9.90 0.09 2.79
N LYS A 242 10.61 -1.00 2.45
CA LYS A 242 12.08 -1.01 2.35
C LYS A 242 12.54 0.02 1.33
N ALA A 243 12.00 -0.04 0.11
CA ALA A 243 12.29 0.88 -0.98
C ALA A 243 12.13 2.33 -0.55
N GLN A 244 11.04 2.67 0.16
CA GLN A 244 10.84 4.03 0.69
C GLN A 244 12.00 4.51 1.57
N VAL A 245 12.47 3.68 2.51
CA VAL A 245 13.57 4.03 3.41
C VAL A 245 14.92 4.05 2.69
N VAL A 246 15.16 3.10 1.79
CA VAL A 246 16.35 3.07 0.94
C VAL A 246 16.44 4.34 0.08
N SER A 247 15.31 4.83 -0.46
CA SER A 247 15.28 6.11 -1.19
C SER A 247 15.71 7.29 -0.31
N TYR A 248 15.32 7.33 0.97
CA TYR A 248 15.79 8.39 1.87
C TYR A 248 17.29 8.31 2.10
N ILE A 249 17.81 7.10 2.36
CA ILE A 249 19.24 6.85 2.61
C ILE A 249 20.09 7.27 1.41
N ASN A 250 19.65 6.97 0.19
CA ASN A 250 20.44 7.17 -1.01
C ASN A 250 20.23 8.53 -1.70
N PHE A 251 19.03 9.09 -1.67
CA PHE A 251 18.72 10.30 -2.45
C PHE A 251 18.67 11.58 -1.60
N LEU A 252 18.49 11.52 -0.28
CA LEU A 252 18.48 12.71 0.57
C LEU A 252 19.87 13.02 1.13
N ASP A 253 20.75 13.52 0.26
CA ASP A 253 22.13 13.89 0.56
C ASP A 253 22.25 14.93 1.69
N SER A 254 21.26 15.82 1.85
CA SER A 254 21.22 16.78 2.96
C SER A 254 21.01 16.14 4.34
N ILE A 255 20.51 14.91 4.39
CA ILE A 255 20.35 14.14 5.64
C ILE A 255 21.60 13.30 5.90
N ASP A 256 22.20 12.75 4.85
CA ASP A 256 23.36 11.84 4.93
C ASP A 256 23.13 10.69 5.94
N ALA A 257 21.98 10.01 5.79
CA ALA A 257 21.61 8.91 6.68
C ALA A 257 22.47 7.67 6.38
N LEU A 258 23.06 7.06 7.41
CA LEU A 258 23.83 5.81 7.26
C LEU A 258 22.94 4.57 7.19
N TYR A 259 21.78 4.63 7.81
CA TYR A 259 20.80 3.56 7.86
C TYR A 259 19.42 4.13 8.17
N GLY A 260 18.41 3.26 8.22
CA GLY A 260 17.08 3.62 8.68
C GLY A 260 16.37 2.51 9.41
N TYR A 261 15.31 2.87 10.12
CA TYR A 261 14.40 1.92 10.74
C TYR A 261 13.00 2.02 10.14
N ILE A 262 12.38 0.86 9.95
CA ILE A 262 10.97 0.73 9.61
C ILE A 262 10.26 0.17 10.83
N VAL A 263 9.34 0.96 11.39
CA VAL A 263 8.64 0.63 12.63
C VAL A 263 7.19 0.28 12.32
N TYR A 264 6.84 -0.98 12.46
CA TYR A 264 5.46 -1.47 12.33
C TYR A 264 4.76 -1.45 13.67
N TRP A 265 3.82 -0.53 13.80
CA TRP A 265 2.92 -0.43 14.94
C TRP A 265 1.62 -1.19 14.64
N TYR A 266 1.36 -2.25 15.40
CA TYR A 266 0.15 -3.04 15.24
C TYR A 266 -0.94 -2.56 16.20
N TYR A 267 -2.06 -2.11 15.65
CA TYR A 267 -3.20 -1.64 16.44
C TYR A 267 -4.33 -2.67 16.51
N VAL A 268 -5.11 -2.60 17.60
CA VAL A 268 -6.37 -3.32 17.82
C VAL A 268 -7.47 -2.33 18.17
N GLY A 269 -8.74 -2.73 18.01
CA GLY A 269 -9.91 -1.92 18.32
C GLY A 269 -10.64 -1.42 17.07
N GLU A 270 -11.82 -0.85 17.29
CA GLU A 270 -12.69 -0.24 16.27
C GLU A 270 -12.87 1.26 16.59
N ASP A 271 -13.02 2.08 15.55
CA ASP A 271 -13.28 3.53 15.67
C ASP A 271 -12.36 4.26 16.66
N ASP A 272 -12.89 4.91 17.68
CA ASP A 272 -12.14 5.73 18.64
C ASP A 272 -11.39 4.90 19.72
N SER A 273 -11.61 3.58 19.76
CA SER A 273 -10.99 2.68 20.75
C SER A 273 -9.64 2.09 20.28
N LYS A 274 -9.10 2.56 19.15
CA LYS A 274 -7.89 1.98 18.55
C LYS A 274 -6.66 2.26 19.41
N ARG A 275 -5.96 1.19 19.81
CA ARG A 275 -4.72 1.26 20.58
C ARG A 275 -3.62 0.40 19.98
N ILE A 276 -2.37 0.82 20.16
CA ILE A 276 -1.22 0.02 19.76
C ILE A 276 -1.09 -1.17 20.72
N LYS A 277 -0.88 -2.34 20.15
CA LYS A 277 -0.70 -3.61 20.86
C LYS A 277 0.74 -4.09 20.80
N GLU A 278 1.42 -3.87 19.68
CA GLU A 278 2.73 -4.47 19.41
C GLU A 278 3.54 -3.58 18.46
N CYS A 279 4.86 -3.70 18.56
CA CYS A 279 5.85 -3.03 17.73
C CYS A 279 6.83 -4.04 17.14
N ILE A 280 7.00 -4.02 15.82
CA ILE A 280 8.05 -4.77 15.12
C ILE A 280 8.92 -3.78 14.38
N VAL A 281 10.24 -3.94 14.48
CA VAL A 281 11.20 -3.02 13.88
C VAL A 281 12.12 -3.76 12.92
N PHE A 282 12.39 -3.15 11.78
CA PHE A 282 13.38 -3.61 10.80
C PHE A 282 14.43 -2.54 10.62
N LYS A 283 15.71 -2.91 10.72
CA LYS A 283 16.83 -2.04 10.34
C LYS A 283 17.15 -2.23 8.87
N VAL A 284 17.41 -1.14 8.17
CA VAL A 284 17.81 -1.10 6.76
C VAL A 284 19.15 -0.38 6.71
N GLU A 285 20.21 -1.14 6.48
CA GLU A 285 21.56 -0.59 6.30
C GLU A 285 21.73 -0.06 4.88
N LYS A 286 22.57 0.96 4.71
CA LYS A 286 23.01 1.35 3.37
C LYS A 286 23.83 0.21 2.75
N SER A 287 23.48 -0.18 1.53
CA SER A 287 24.21 -1.20 0.77
C SER A 287 24.20 -0.87 -0.72
N GLU A 288 25.25 -1.28 -1.43
CA GLU A 288 25.39 -1.08 -2.88
C GLU A 288 24.24 -1.77 -3.64
N THR A 289 23.87 -2.99 -3.24
CA THR A 289 22.76 -3.72 -3.88
C THR A 289 21.43 -2.98 -3.77
N ASP A 290 21.11 -2.44 -2.59
CA ASP A 290 19.88 -1.67 -2.40
C ASP A 290 19.93 -0.31 -3.14
N GLU A 291 21.13 0.27 -3.26
CA GLU A 291 21.35 1.50 -4.04
C GLU A 291 21.12 1.26 -5.54
N GLU A 292 21.66 0.18 -6.11
CA GLU A 292 21.45 -0.20 -7.50
C GLU A 292 19.97 -0.51 -7.78
N GLU A 293 19.32 -1.28 -6.91
CA GLU A 293 17.89 -1.61 -7.04
C GLU A 293 17.03 -0.33 -7.03
N ILE A 294 17.29 0.59 -6.10
CA ILE A 294 16.47 1.80 -5.98
C ILE A 294 16.74 2.80 -7.11
N GLN A 295 17.96 2.84 -7.65
CA GLN A 295 18.29 3.64 -8.83
C GLN A 295 17.54 3.12 -10.07
N SER A 296 17.48 1.80 -10.27
CA SER A 296 16.69 1.20 -11.35
C SER A 296 15.21 1.57 -11.22
N VAL A 297 14.63 1.44 -10.03
CA VAL A 297 13.23 1.80 -9.78
C VAL A 297 12.99 3.30 -10.00
N PHE A 298 13.92 4.16 -9.57
CA PHE A 298 13.83 5.60 -9.81
C PHE A 298 13.82 5.91 -11.31
N GLN A 299 14.65 5.24 -12.10
CA GLN A 299 14.69 5.40 -13.54
C GLN A 299 13.37 4.96 -14.18
N ASP A 300 12.83 3.81 -13.77
CA ASP A 300 11.52 3.33 -14.24
C ASP A 300 10.41 4.34 -13.92
N VAL A 301 10.39 4.88 -12.70
CA VAL A 301 9.42 5.91 -12.31
C VAL A 301 9.59 7.19 -13.12
N SER A 302 10.82 7.60 -13.45
CA SER A 302 11.09 8.75 -14.32
C SER A 302 10.53 8.52 -15.72
N TRP A 303 10.90 7.39 -16.34
CA TRP A 303 10.46 7.05 -17.69
C TRP A 303 8.93 6.96 -17.80
N ILE A 304 8.27 6.29 -16.86
CA ILE A 304 6.82 6.18 -16.94
C ILE A 304 6.12 7.52 -16.71
N ASN A 305 6.68 8.42 -15.89
CA ASN A 305 6.17 9.78 -15.71
C ASN A 305 6.41 10.67 -16.94
N GLU A 306 7.44 10.37 -17.73
CA GLU A 306 7.72 11.01 -19.03
C GLU A 306 6.84 10.46 -20.17
N GLY A 307 6.00 9.46 -19.89
CA GLY A 307 5.04 8.88 -20.84
C GLY A 307 5.56 7.65 -21.61
N PHE A 308 6.68 7.06 -21.19
CA PHE A 308 7.15 5.79 -21.75
C PHE A 308 6.36 4.60 -21.18
N ASP A 309 6.08 3.62 -22.04
CA ASP A 309 5.52 2.33 -21.63
C ASP A 309 6.61 1.46 -21.00
N LEU A 310 6.29 0.81 -19.88
CA LEU A 310 7.20 -0.12 -19.20
C LEU A 310 6.63 -1.53 -19.13
N GLU A 311 7.53 -2.53 -19.11
CA GLU A 311 7.15 -3.92 -18.96
C GLU A 311 6.47 -4.17 -17.59
N PHE A 312 5.38 -4.93 -17.62
CA PHE A 312 4.69 -5.41 -16.44
C PHE A 312 4.88 -6.91 -16.28
N ASP A 313 5.64 -7.27 -15.24
CA ASP A 313 5.91 -8.65 -14.87
C ASP A 313 4.64 -9.34 -14.33
N ARG A 314 4.04 -10.16 -15.17
CA ARG A 314 2.82 -10.91 -14.86
C ARG A 314 3.05 -12.03 -13.85
N ASP A 315 4.27 -12.52 -13.73
CA ASP A 315 4.59 -13.62 -12.81
C ASP A 315 4.62 -13.14 -11.36
N LYS A 316 4.76 -11.82 -11.16
CA LYS A 316 4.63 -11.16 -9.84
C LYS A 316 3.18 -10.81 -9.46
N LEU A 317 2.18 -11.20 -10.26
CA LEU A 317 0.78 -10.99 -9.91
C LEU A 317 0.41 -11.76 -8.64
N ASP A 318 -0.21 -11.05 -7.70
CA ASP A 318 -0.68 -11.59 -6.43
C ASP A 318 -2.19 -11.33 -6.33
N ALA A 319 -3.00 -12.37 -6.47
CA ALA A 319 -4.46 -12.26 -6.42
C ALA A 319 -4.96 -11.65 -5.11
N LYS A 320 -4.28 -11.93 -3.98
CA LYS A 320 -4.64 -11.36 -2.69
C LYS A 320 -4.37 -9.86 -2.66
N LYS A 321 -3.28 -9.38 -3.27
CA LYS A 321 -3.06 -7.93 -3.46
C LYS A 321 -4.12 -7.33 -4.38
N CYS A 322 -4.39 -7.95 -5.53
CA CYS A 322 -5.35 -7.44 -6.51
C CYS A 322 -6.77 -7.30 -5.93
N VAL A 323 -7.27 -8.31 -5.23
CA VAL A 323 -8.60 -8.30 -4.58
C VAL A 323 -8.72 -7.23 -3.49
N ASN A 324 -7.62 -6.85 -2.87
CA ASN A 324 -7.57 -5.82 -1.81
C ASN A 324 -7.10 -4.45 -2.29
N CYS A 325 -6.78 -4.31 -3.58
CA CYS A 325 -6.35 -3.05 -4.16
C CYS A 325 -7.54 -2.08 -4.27
N VAL A 326 -7.36 -0.83 -3.85
CA VAL A 326 -8.40 0.20 -3.93
C VAL A 326 -8.77 0.53 -5.38
N VAL A 327 -7.79 0.45 -6.28
CA VAL A 327 -8.00 0.70 -7.70
C VAL A 327 -8.35 -0.56 -8.50
N ASN A 328 -8.78 -1.64 -7.84
CA ASN A 328 -9.00 -2.92 -8.50
C ASN A 328 -10.05 -2.85 -9.63
N ARG A 329 -11.03 -1.95 -9.54
CA ARG A 329 -12.10 -1.77 -10.54
C ARG A 329 -11.57 -1.23 -11.86
N PHE A 330 -10.50 -0.43 -11.82
CA PHE A 330 -9.85 0.14 -13.00
C PHE A 330 -8.79 -0.79 -13.59
N CYS A 331 -8.16 -1.62 -12.75
CA CYS A 331 -7.00 -2.40 -13.12
C CYS A 331 -7.35 -3.66 -13.91
N GLY A 332 -7.12 -3.69 -15.23
CA GLY A 332 -7.20 -4.94 -16.01
C GLY A 332 -5.96 -5.82 -15.91
N HIS A 333 -4.83 -5.31 -15.40
CA HIS A 333 -3.60 -6.10 -15.22
C HIS A 333 -3.77 -7.28 -14.29
N LYS A 334 -4.72 -7.21 -13.35
CA LYS A 334 -5.11 -8.33 -12.47
C LYS A 334 -5.55 -9.59 -13.23
N THR A 335 -5.85 -9.48 -14.51
CA THR A 335 -6.24 -10.60 -15.38
C THR A 335 -5.05 -11.34 -16.00
N GLY A 336 -3.83 -10.83 -15.86
CA GLY A 336 -2.63 -11.39 -16.50
C GLY A 336 -2.58 -11.21 -18.01
N ARG A 337 -3.50 -10.43 -18.60
CA ARG A 337 -3.55 -10.20 -20.05
C ARG A 337 -2.49 -9.22 -20.53
N PHE A 338 -2.19 -8.19 -19.75
CA PHE A 338 -1.35 -7.07 -20.15
C PHE A 338 0.06 -7.22 -19.62
N THR A 339 1.03 -6.89 -20.47
CA THR A 339 2.48 -6.99 -20.19
C THR A 339 3.15 -5.62 -20.16
N GLN A 340 2.37 -4.54 -20.22
CA GLN A 340 2.88 -3.17 -20.26
C GLN A 340 2.00 -2.27 -19.42
N VAL A 341 2.61 -1.30 -18.74
CA VAL A 341 1.93 -0.22 -18.01
C VAL A 341 2.38 1.14 -18.53
N SER A 342 1.49 2.12 -18.48
CA SER A 342 1.74 3.46 -18.99
C SER A 342 1.06 4.52 -18.13
N ILE A 343 1.52 5.77 -18.24
CA ILE A 343 0.84 6.96 -17.71
C ILE A 343 0.58 7.91 -18.91
N PRO A 344 -0.68 8.32 -19.17
CA PRO A 344 -1.88 7.90 -18.47
C PRO A 344 -2.19 6.41 -18.68
N TYR A 345 -2.84 5.79 -17.69
CA TYR A 345 -3.23 4.38 -17.71
C TYR A 345 -4.23 4.16 -18.84
N GLY A 346 -3.78 3.45 -19.88
CA GLY A 346 -4.49 3.31 -21.15
C GLY A 346 -5.87 2.65 -21.04
N LYS A 347 -6.80 3.08 -21.92
CA LYS A 347 -8.18 2.54 -21.99
C LYS A 347 -8.20 1.07 -22.35
N GLU A 348 -7.22 0.62 -23.12
CA GLU A 348 -6.99 -0.78 -23.49
C GLU A 348 -6.83 -1.68 -22.26
N TYR A 349 -6.35 -1.14 -21.13
CA TYR A 349 -6.19 -1.86 -19.88
C TYR A 349 -7.49 -2.00 -19.08
N TYR A 350 -8.58 -1.31 -19.45
CA TYR A 350 -9.81 -1.36 -18.65
C TYR A 350 -10.56 -2.68 -18.83
N GLY A 351 -10.34 -3.40 -19.92
CA GLY A 351 -10.89 -4.75 -20.13
C GLY A 351 -12.42 -4.81 -20.18
N LEU A 352 -12.97 -4.65 -21.40
CA LEU A 352 -14.20 -5.29 -21.89
C LEU A 352 -14.06 -5.63 -23.39
N ILE A 353 -13.74 -6.89 -23.69
CA ILE A 353 -13.58 -7.47 -25.05
C ILE A 353 -14.93 -7.63 -25.75
#